data_AF-A0A2W4WL20-F1
#
_entry.id   AF-A0A2W4WL20-F1
#
_cell.length_a   1.000
_cell.length_b   1.000
_cell.length_c   1.000
_cell.angle_alpha   90.00
_cell.angle_beta   90.00
_cell.angle_gamma   90.00
#
_symmetry.space_group_name_H-M   'P 1'
#
loop_
_entity.id
_entity.type
_entity.pdbx_description
1 polymer ?
#
loop_
_entity_poly.entity_id
_entity_poly.type
_entity_poly.pdbx_seq_one_letter_code
_entity_poly.pdbx_strand_id
1 'polypeptide(L)'
;MYSGNTVYKVMRSNGTPQVVVANRTPGERLTMTYPNATSARRVTANACGLVVLRDSASNALTSLVSVDGATIDQMALPTQLLPRCVNSNLEEARASNFKTGAGEVVVVKTPNTVYEAVYAGGRTRNVTANACGFVAINGTSTVPWEDTANQAFELGGTAYNVTTLPEASLEPLCRSGQLYTPASW
;
A
#
# COMPACT_ATOMS: atom_id res chain seq x y z
N MET A 1 13.73 18.36 16.58
CA MET A 1 13.32 17.14 17.31
C MET A 1 12.30 17.58 18.35
N TYR A 2 11.26 16.79 18.59
CA TYR A 2 10.23 17.12 19.57
C TYR A 2 10.40 16.23 20.81
N SER A 3 10.66 16.81 21.98
CA SER A 3 10.88 16.07 23.22
C SER A 3 11.88 14.90 23.09
N GLY A 4 12.97 15.10 22.35
CA GLY A 4 13.97 14.06 22.08
C GLY A 4 13.58 13.00 21.04
N ASN A 5 12.34 13.02 20.54
CA ASN A 5 11.87 12.09 19.52
C ASN A 5 12.22 12.57 18.10
N THR A 6 12.66 11.62 17.28
CA THR A 6 12.98 11.83 15.86
C THR A 6 11.80 11.54 14.94
N VAL A 7 10.80 10.78 15.41
CA VAL A 7 9.55 10.52 14.69
C VAL A 7 8.38 10.91 15.59
N TYR A 8 7.52 11.78 15.10
CA TYR A 8 6.37 12.30 15.84
C TYR A 8 5.27 12.72 14.87
N LYS A 9 4.02 12.76 15.35
CA LYS A 9 2.90 13.33 14.60
C LYS A 9 2.69 14.79 14.94
N VAL A 10 2.13 15.53 13.99
CA VAL A 10 1.77 16.94 14.11
C VAL A 10 0.42 17.16 13.46
N MET A 11 -0.29 18.21 13.85
CA MET A 11 -1.46 18.66 13.12
C MET A 11 -1.06 19.81 12.20
N ARG A 12 -1.33 19.66 10.91
CA ARG A 12 -1.10 20.75 9.97
C ARG A 12 -2.11 21.87 10.21
N SER A 13 -1.75 23.07 9.79
CA SER A 13 -2.65 24.24 9.77
C SER A 13 -4.02 24.02 9.10
N ASN A 14 -4.16 23.05 8.19
CA ASN A 14 -5.43 22.68 7.56
C ASN A 14 -6.21 21.56 8.32
N GLY A 15 -5.78 21.19 9.52
CA GLY A 15 -6.41 20.14 10.34
C GLY A 15 -6.13 18.71 9.90
N THR A 16 -5.18 18.50 8.97
CA THR A 16 -4.78 17.14 8.57
C THR A 16 -3.57 16.66 9.37
N PRO A 17 -3.55 15.40 9.82
CA PRO A 17 -2.40 14.86 10.52
C PRO A 17 -1.20 14.75 9.56
N GLN A 18 0.00 14.98 10.10
CA GLN A 18 1.28 14.76 9.45
C GLN A 18 2.24 14.05 10.41
N VAL A 19 3.25 13.36 9.88
CA VAL A 19 4.26 12.60 10.58
C VAL A 19 5.56 13.20 10.12
N VAL A 20 6.34 13.63 11.08
CA VAL A 20 7.61 14.30 10.85
C VAL A 20 8.71 13.36 11.27
N VAL A 21 9.66 13.17 10.36
CA VAL A 21 10.91 12.48 10.64
C VAL A 21 12.02 13.53 10.67
N ALA A 22 12.46 13.91 11.86
CA ALA A 22 13.48 14.91 12.08
C ALA A 22 14.90 14.32 12.11
N ASN A 23 15.90 15.20 12.13
CA ASN A 23 17.32 14.89 12.26
C ASN A 23 17.86 13.99 11.13
N ARG A 24 17.48 14.33 9.90
CA ARG A 24 17.91 13.68 8.67
C ARG A 24 18.93 14.54 7.94
N THR A 25 19.79 13.91 7.16
CA THR A 25 20.70 14.67 6.28
C THR A 25 19.88 15.28 5.15
N PRO A 26 20.08 16.57 4.79
CA PRO A 26 19.40 17.15 3.64
C PRO A 26 19.58 16.31 2.37
N GLY A 27 18.47 15.96 1.70
CA GLY A 27 18.47 15.09 0.53
C GLY A 27 18.53 13.58 0.81
N GLU A 28 18.61 13.15 2.08
CA GLU A 28 18.55 11.75 2.48
C GLU A 28 17.23 11.12 1.99
N ARG A 29 17.34 9.98 1.29
CA ARG A 29 16.18 9.20 0.85
C ARG A 29 15.90 8.10 1.86
N LEU A 30 14.68 8.08 2.37
CA LEU A 30 14.16 7.04 3.25
C LEU A 30 13.12 6.22 2.49
N THR A 31 13.16 4.90 2.67
CA THR A 31 12.09 4.02 2.24
C THR A 31 11.09 3.86 3.37
N MET A 32 9.83 4.08 3.04
CA MET A 32 8.72 3.86 3.93
C MET A 32 7.84 2.73 3.41
N THR A 33 7.50 1.79 4.28
CA THR A 33 6.65 0.64 3.99
C THR A 33 5.36 0.75 4.78
N TYR A 34 4.23 0.49 4.15
CA TYR A 34 2.94 0.33 4.79
C TYR A 34 2.56 -1.14 4.67
N PRO A 35 2.89 -1.99 5.65
CA PRO A 35 2.80 -3.45 5.48
C PRO A 35 1.37 -3.95 5.23
N ASN A 36 0.36 -3.26 5.76
CA ASN A 36 -1.04 -3.66 5.61
C ASN A 36 -1.79 -2.83 4.56
N ALA A 37 -1.12 -1.89 3.88
CA ALA A 37 -1.76 -1.11 2.83
C ALA A 37 -2.24 -2.04 1.70
N THR A 38 -3.45 -1.81 1.23
CA THR A 38 -4.03 -2.56 0.11
C THR A 38 -3.92 -1.75 -1.19
N SER A 39 -3.92 -2.45 -2.33
CA SER A 39 -4.15 -1.82 -3.63
C SER A 39 -5.36 -2.40 -4.31
N ALA A 40 -6.11 -1.57 -5.02
CA ALA A 40 -7.28 -2.00 -5.78
C ALA A 40 -7.07 -1.69 -7.26
N ARG A 41 -7.47 -2.62 -8.13
CA ARG A 41 -7.56 -2.37 -9.57
C ARG A 41 -8.78 -3.05 -10.17
N ARG A 42 -9.33 -2.44 -11.22
CA ARG A 42 -10.36 -3.09 -12.02
C ARG A 42 -9.74 -4.14 -12.92
N VAL A 43 -10.36 -5.31 -12.95
CA VAL A 43 -9.98 -6.45 -13.78
C VAL A 43 -11.20 -6.95 -14.52
N THR A 44 -11.01 -7.41 -15.75
CA THR A 44 -12.13 -7.90 -16.58
C THR A 44 -11.96 -9.39 -16.78
N ALA A 45 -13.00 -10.16 -16.50
CA ALA A 45 -13.04 -11.57 -16.89
C ALA A 45 -13.06 -11.66 -18.42
N ASN A 46 -12.24 -12.54 -18.98
CA ASN A 46 -12.22 -12.75 -20.42
C ASN A 46 -13.54 -13.37 -20.93
N ALA A 47 -13.63 -13.61 -22.24
CA ALA A 47 -14.81 -14.23 -22.86
C ALA A 47 -15.17 -15.62 -22.32
N CYS A 48 -14.26 -16.28 -21.62
CA CYS A 48 -14.46 -17.58 -20.98
C CYS A 48 -14.61 -17.49 -19.46
N GLY A 49 -14.74 -16.30 -18.88
CA GLY A 49 -14.96 -16.13 -17.44
C GLY A 49 -13.71 -16.26 -16.58
N LEU A 50 -12.51 -16.07 -17.14
CA LEU A 50 -11.28 -16.10 -16.35
C LEU A 50 -10.74 -14.69 -16.11
N VAL A 51 -10.43 -14.40 -14.85
CA VAL A 51 -9.61 -13.26 -14.42
C VAL A 51 -8.24 -13.80 -14.06
N VAL A 52 -7.19 -13.31 -14.71
CA VAL A 52 -5.80 -13.69 -14.41
C VAL A 52 -5.10 -12.56 -13.67
N LEU A 53 -4.75 -12.82 -12.42
CA LEU A 53 -4.03 -11.88 -11.56
C LEU A 53 -2.56 -12.26 -11.56
N ARG A 54 -1.73 -11.30 -11.95
CA ARG A 54 -0.27 -11.43 -12.00
C ARG A 54 0.36 -10.58 -10.91
N ASP A 55 1.45 -11.11 -10.37
CA ASP A 55 2.33 -10.41 -9.46
C ASP A 55 3.00 -9.23 -10.18
N SER A 56 3.08 -8.07 -9.52
CA SER A 56 3.81 -6.92 -10.01
C SER A 56 4.34 -6.09 -8.85
N ALA A 57 5.37 -5.27 -9.09
CA ALA A 57 5.93 -4.38 -8.06
C ALA A 57 4.88 -3.46 -7.39
N SER A 58 3.79 -3.16 -8.09
CA SER A 58 2.67 -2.35 -7.62
C SER A 58 1.46 -3.15 -7.09
N ASN A 59 1.41 -4.46 -7.33
CA ASN A 59 0.31 -5.35 -6.94
C ASN A 59 0.90 -6.70 -6.58
N ALA A 60 1.59 -6.73 -5.45
CA ALA A 60 2.25 -7.94 -4.99
C ALA A 60 1.20 -8.99 -4.59
N LEU A 61 1.31 -10.21 -5.11
CA LEU A 61 0.51 -11.35 -4.68
C LEU A 61 1.16 -11.97 -3.43
N THR A 62 0.89 -11.40 -2.25
CA THR A 62 1.63 -11.76 -1.03
C THR A 62 0.99 -12.87 -0.18
N SER A 63 -0.26 -13.25 -0.47
CA SER A 63 -0.97 -14.45 0.03
C SER A 63 -2.47 -14.29 -0.15
N LEU A 64 -2.99 -13.10 0.16
CA LEU A 64 -4.41 -12.80 0.12
C LEU A 64 -4.72 -11.79 -0.98
N VAL A 65 -5.67 -12.14 -1.83
CA VAL A 65 -6.27 -11.25 -2.83
C VAL A 65 -7.77 -11.34 -2.72
N SER A 66 -8.49 -10.22 -2.77
CA SER A 66 -9.94 -10.22 -2.81
C SER A 66 -10.42 -9.88 -4.21
N VAL A 67 -11.39 -10.61 -4.73
CA VAL A 67 -12.06 -10.26 -5.99
C VAL A 67 -13.55 -10.22 -5.75
N ASP A 68 -14.12 -9.01 -5.85
CA ASP A 68 -15.54 -8.75 -5.56
C ASP A 68 -15.89 -9.06 -4.09
N GLY A 69 -15.04 -8.64 -3.16
CA GLY A 69 -15.20 -8.87 -1.72
C GLY A 69 -14.84 -10.28 -1.24
N ALA A 70 -14.80 -11.27 -2.14
CA ALA A 70 -14.40 -12.64 -1.80
C ALA A 70 -12.87 -12.74 -1.63
N THR A 71 -12.42 -13.01 -0.42
CA THR A 71 -11.00 -13.23 -0.11
C THR A 71 -10.54 -14.59 -0.63
N ILE A 72 -9.40 -14.59 -1.32
CA ILE A 72 -8.77 -15.74 -1.94
C ILE A 72 -7.38 -15.88 -1.34
N ASP A 73 -7.15 -17.01 -0.66
CA ASP A 73 -5.83 -17.42 -0.21
C ASP A 73 -5.10 -18.18 -1.32
N GLN A 74 -4.13 -17.53 -1.95
CA GLN A 74 -3.31 -18.08 -3.02
C GLN A 74 -2.52 -19.33 -2.58
N MET A 75 -2.17 -19.42 -1.30
CA MET A 75 -1.42 -20.56 -0.77
C MET A 75 -2.29 -21.81 -0.77
N ALA A 76 -3.59 -21.66 -0.51
CA ALA A 76 -4.58 -22.73 -0.51
C ALA A 76 -5.05 -23.14 -1.91
N LEU A 77 -4.77 -22.36 -2.96
CA LEU A 77 -5.22 -22.67 -4.32
C LEU A 77 -4.47 -23.88 -4.92
N PRO A 78 -5.17 -24.80 -5.61
CA PRO A 78 -4.52 -25.86 -6.37
C PRO A 78 -3.75 -25.29 -7.56
N THR A 79 -2.60 -25.88 -7.87
CA THR A 79 -1.82 -25.52 -9.07
C THR A 79 -2.36 -26.27 -10.28
N GLN A 80 -2.72 -25.56 -11.36
CA GLN A 80 -3.26 -26.12 -12.60
C GLN A 80 -2.73 -25.37 -13.83
N LEU A 81 -2.83 -25.98 -15.01
CA LEU A 81 -2.55 -25.29 -16.27
C LEU A 81 -3.69 -24.32 -16.61
N LEU A 82 -3.33 -23.17 -17.18
CA LEU A 82 -4.31 -22.20 -17.69
C LEU A 82 -4.97 -22.78 -18.94
N PRO A 83 -6.29 -23.09 -18.92
CA PRO A 83 -6.98 -23.64 -20.08
C PRO A 83 -7.10 -22.61 -21.19
N ARG A 84 -7.20 -23.08 -22.44
CA ARG A 84 -7.46 -22.21 -23.59
C ARG A 84 -8.92 -21.78 -23.61
N CYS A 85 -9.12 -20.55 -24.10
CA CYS A 85 -10.44 -20.00 -24.36
C CYS A 85 -10.72 -20.09 -25.87
N VAL A 86 -11.70 -20.89 -26.28
CA VAL A 86 -12.06 -21.13 -27.67
C VAL A 86 -13.55 -20.87 -27.84
N ASN A 87 -13.93 -19.94 -28.72
CA ASN A 87 -15.32 -19.56 -28.97
C ASN A 87 -16.10 -19.25 -27.68
N SER A 88 -15.50 -18.45 -26.79
CA SER A 88 -16.07 -18.07 -25.49
C SER A 88 -16.32 -19.23 -24.51
N ASN A 89 -15.74 -20.40 -24.76
CA ASN A 89 -15.78 -21.54 -23.86
C ASN A 89 -14.38 -22.01 -23.49
N LEU A 90 -14.22 -22.50 -22.26
CA LEU A 90 -12.97 -23.13 -21.85
C LEU A 90 -12.85 -24.50 -22.50
N GLU A 91 -11.69 -24.78 -23.10
CA GLU A 91 -11.37 -26.11 -23.64
C GLU A 91 -11.41 -27.18 -22.54
N GLU A 92 -11.07 -26.80 -21.31
CA GLU A 92 -11.23 -27.61 -20.09
C GLU A 92 -11.95 -26.78 -19.02
N ALA A 93 -13.11 -27.27 -18.55
CA ALA A 93 -13.92 -26.54 -17.59
C ALA A 93 -13.21 -26.35 -16.24
N ARG A 94 -13.34 -25.15 -15.67
CA ARG A 94 -12.86 -24.81 -14.33
C ARG A 94 -14.01 -24.23 -13.52
N ALA A 95 -14.39 -24.88 -12.43
CA ALA A 95 -15.46 -24.42 -11.55
C ALA A 95 -14.95 -23.67 -10.30
N SER A 96 -13.63 -23.65 -10.09
CA SER A 96 -13.02 -23.09 -8.89
C SER A 96 -11.75 -22.33 -9.24
N ASN A 97 -11.40 -21.38 -8.38
CA ASN A 97 -10.16 -20.61 -8.48
C ASN A 97 -8.95 -21.55 -8.37
N PHE A 98 -7.87 -21.21 -9.07
CA PHE A 98 -6.64 -22.00 -9.07
C PHE A 98 -5.44 -21.07 -9.28
N LYS A 99 -4.22 -21.60 -9.15
CA LYS A 99 -3.00 -20.89 -9.54
C LYS A 99 -2.27 -21.59 -10.67
N THR A 100 -1.57 -20.84 -11.52
CA THR A 100 -0.75 -21.42 -12.58
C THR A 100 0.61 -21.86 -12.04
N GLY A 101 1.34 -22.68 -12.81
CA GLY A 101 2.73 -23.03 -12.47
C GLY A 101 3.68 -21.82 -12.42
N ALA A 102 3.29 -20.69 -13.00
CA ALA A 102 4.00 -19.42 -12.91
C ALA A 102 3.59 -18.56 -11.70
N GLY A 103 2.68 -19.06 -10.85
CA GLY A 103 2.21 -18.36 -9.65
C GLY A 103 1.07 -17.36 -9.90
N GLU A 104 0.53 -17.26 -11.11
CA GLU A 104 -0.62 -16.39 -11.39
C GLU A 104 -1.87 -16.93 -10.69
N VAL A 105 -2.68 -16.05 -10.09
CA VAL A 105 -3.96 -16.44 -9.51
C VAL A 105 -5.04 -16.31 -10.58
N VAL A 106 -5.75 -17.40 -10.85
CA VAL A 106 -6.86 -17.44 -11.81
C VAL A 106 -8.16 -17.54 -11.04
N VAL A 107 -9.03 -16.55 -11.25
CA VAL A 107 -10.33 -16.47 -10.61
C VAL A 107 -11.41 -16.75 -11.65
N VAL A 108 -12.28 -17.71 -11.37
CA VAL A 108 -13.40 -18.07 -12.24
C VAL A 108 -14.58 -17.17 -11.90
N LYS A 109 -15.10 -16.46 -12.89
CA LYS A 109 -16.12 -15.42 -12.77
C LYS A 109 -17.04 -15.40 -14.00
N THR A 110 -18.05 -14.54 -13.99
CA THR A 110 -18.93 -14.34 -15.15
C THR A 110 -18.14 -13.74 -16.31
N PRO A 111 -18.24 -14.30 -17.54
CA PRO A 111 -17.55 -13.77 -18.71
C PRO A 111 -17.82 -12.29 -18.97
N ASN A 112 -16.81 -11.59 -19.50
CA ASN A 112 -16.88 -10.17 -19.92
C ASN A 112 -17.34 -9.20 -18.82
N THR A 113 -17.27 -9.59 -17.55
CA THR A 113 -17.68 -8.77 -16.41
C THR A 113 -16.47 -8.12 -15.77
N VAL A 114 -16.62 -6.86 -15.33
CA VAL A 114 -15.60 -6.10 -14.62
C VAL A 114 -15.74 -6.34 -13.12
N TYR A 115 -14.63 -6.63 -12.47
CA TYR A 115 -14.51 -6.84 -11.03
C TYR A 115 -13.45 -5.92 -10.45
N GLU A 116 -13.54 -5.67 -9.15
CA GLU A 116 -12.46 -5.06 -8.38
C GLU A 116 -11.61 -6.17 -7.74
N ALA A 117 -10.30 -6.13 -8.02
CA ALA A 117 -9.32 -6.95 -7.36
C ALA A 117 -8.53 -6.11 -6.35
N VAL A 118 -8.55 -6.53 -5.09
CA VAL A 118 -7.83 -5.90 -3.97
C VAL A 118 -6.68 -6.79 -3.54
N TYR A 119 -5.46 -6.27 -3.56
CA TYR A 119 -4.22 -6.95 -3.20
C TYR A 119 -3.83 -6.55 -1.79
N ALA A 120 -3.67 -7.53 -0.91
CA ALA A 120 -2.91 -7.36 0.31
C ALA A 120 -1.42 -7.58 -0.01
N GLY A 121 -0.54 -6.87 0.68
CA GLY A 121 0.91 -6.99 0.44
C GLY A 121 1.73 -5.76 0.74
N GLY A 122 1.06 -4.73 1.23
CA GLY A 122 1.70 -3.50 1.63
C GLY A 122 2.16 -2.66 0.46
N ARG A 123 2.60 -1.45 0.78
CA ARG A 123 3.08 -0.48 -0.21
C ARG A 123 4.35 0.17 0.27
N THR A 124 5.31 0.31 -0.62
CA THR A 124 6.53 1.07 -0.35
C THR A 124 6.52 2.38 -1.11
N ARG A 125 6.98 3.46 -0.49
CA ARG A 125 7.34 4.70 -1.18
C ARG A 125 8.60 5.30 -0.62
N ASN A 126 9.33 6.01 -1.48
CA ASN A 126 10.49 6.78 -1.05
C ASN A 126 10.06 8.20 -0.66
N VAL A 127 10.63 8.69 0.43
CA VAL A 127 10.47 10.05 0.93
C VAL A 127 11.85 10.66 1.12
N THR A 128 11.98 11.95 0.85
CA THR A 128 13.28 12.63 0.86
C THR A 128 13.29 13.74 1.90
N ALA A 129 14.35 13.81 2.69
CA ALA A 129 14.56 14.90 3.63
C ALA A 129 14.76 16.23 2.89
N ASN A 130 14.04 17.25 3.33
CA ASN A 130 14.17 18.60 2.75
C ASN A 130 15.53 19.24 3.13
N ALA A 131 15.74 20.48 2.66
CA ALA A 131 16.96 21.24 2.93
C ALA A 131 17.23 21.48 4.44
N CYS A 132 16.21 21.40 5.28
CA CYS A 132 16.29 21.58 6.73
C CYS A 132 16.43 20.26 7.51
N GLY A 133 16.63 19.13 6.82
CA GLY A 133 16.90 17.86 7.47
C GLY A 133 15.70 17.21 8.14
N PHE A 134 14.50 17.38 7.58
CA PHE A 134 13.34 16.60 7.99
C PHE A 134 12.49 16.13 6.81
N VAL A 135 11.73 15.06 7.04
CA VAL A 135 10.72 14.55 6.12
C VAL A 135 9.34 14.83 6.69
N ALA A 136 8.47 15.39 5.85
CA ALA A 136 7.05 15.54 6.12
C ALA A 136 6.28 14.46 5.36
N ILE A 137 5.74 13.49 6.08
CA ILE A 137 4.99 12.37 5.53
C ILE A 137 3.51 12.70 5.69
N ASN A 138 2.72 12.60 4.63
CA ASN A 138 1.27 12.85 4.66
C ASN A 138 0.51 11.60 4.19
N GLY A 139 -0.74 11.46 4.65
CA GLY A 139 -1.71 10.57 4.02
C GLY A 139 -1.90 10.92 2.55
N THR A 140 -2.19 9.92 1.72
CA THR A 140 -2.53 10.15 0.30
C THR A 140 -3.87 9.51 0.00
N SER A 141 -4.48 9.85 -1.13
CA SER A 141 -5.73 9.18 -1.57
C SER A 141 -5.59 7.66 -1.68
N THR A 142 -4.37 7.14 -1.90
CA THR A 142 -4.12 5.71 -2.01
C THR A 142 -3.59 5.04 -0.74
N VAL A 143 -3.18 5.84 0.24
CA VAL A 143 -2.71 5.42 1.57
C VAL A 143 -3.18 6.47 2.59
N PRO A 144 -4.50 6.61 2.80
CA PRO A 144 -5.07 7.57 3.74
C PRO A 144 -4.75 7.14 5.18
N TRP A 145 -4.56 8.06 6.11
CA TRP A 145 -4.23 7.72 7.50
C TRP A 145 -5.44 7.43 8.37
N GLU A 146 -6.59 7.83 7.86
CA GLU A 146 -7.91 7.52 8.40
C GLU A 146 -8.19 6.01 8.30
N ASP A 147 -7.57 5.32 7.34
CA ASP A 147 -7.62 3.88 7.23
C ASP A 147 -6.66 3.22 8.22
N THR A 148 -7.24 2.44 9.14
CA THR A 148 -6.51 1.67 10.17
C THR A 148 -5.42 0.76 9.60
N ALA A 149 -5.58 0.25 8.38
CA ALA A 149 -4.56 -0.57 7.73
C ALA A 149 -3.28 0.23 7.42
N ASN A 150 -3.39 1.56 7.26
CA ASN A 150 -2.27 2.43 6.93
C ASN A 150 -1.66 3.14 8.14
N GLN A 151 -2.20 2.91 9.35
CA GLN A 151 -1.67 3.50 10.58
C GLN A 151 -0.37 2.83 11.05
N ALA A 152 -0.17 1.55 10.70
CA ALA A 152 1.10 0.87 10.87
C ALA A 152 2.00 1.11 9.65
N PHE A 153 3.24 1.53 9.89
CA PHE A 153 4.22 1.76 8.84
C PHE A 153 5.64 1.49 9.34
N GLU A 154 6.57 1.32 8.42
CA GLU A 154 7.99 1.13 8.71
C GLU A 154 8.81 2.22 8.02
N LEU A 155 9.84 2.72 8.68
CA LEU A 155 10.84 3.62 8.10
C LEU A 155 12.22 3.00 8.26
N GLY A 156 12.86 2.66 7.14
CA GLY A 156 14.18 2.03 7.17
C GLY A 156 14.21 0.72 7.97
N GLY A 157 13.10 -0.04 7.97
CA GLY A 157 12.96 -1.30 8.71
C GLY A 157 12.49 -1.16 10.16
N THR A 158 12.37 0.05 10.70
CA THR A 158 11.83 0.28 12.05
C THR A 158 10.32 0.50 11.96
N ALA A 159 9.54 -0.28 12.71
CA ALA A 159 8.08 -0.18 12.76
C ALA A 159 7.61 0.99 13.65
N TYR A 160 6.56 1.66 13.20
CA TYR A 160 5.88 2.77 13.86
C TYR A 160 4.36 2.63 13.71
N ASN A 161 3.62 3.27 14.61
CA ASN A 161 2.18 3.41 14.50
C ASN A 161 1.78 4.87 14.71
N VAL A 162 1.06 5.45 13.74
CA VAL A 162 0.65 6.87 13.75
C VAL A 162 -0.09 7.23 15.04
N THR A 163 -0.93 6.34 15.57
CA THR A 163 -1.75 6.60 16.76
C THR A 163 -0.94 6.67 18.05
N THR A 164 0.20 5.98 18.11
CA THR A 164 1.07 5.91 19.30
C THR A 164 2.26 6.87 19.22
N LEU A 165 2.43 7.59 18.11
CA LEU A 165 3.50 8.57 18.00
C LEU A 165 3.26 9.74 18.97
N PRO A 166 4.35 10.31 19.54
CA PRO A 166 4.28 11.58 20.25
C PRO A 166 3.65 12.66 19.36
N GLU A 167 2.85 13.54 19.94
CA GLU A 167 2.14 14.59 19.20
C GLU A 167 2.72 15.97 19.49
N ALA A 168 3.47 16.52 18.52
CA ALA A 168 3.90 17.91 18.56
C ALA A 168 2.82 18.75 17.88
N SER A 169 2.07 19.56 18.64
CA SER A 169 0.82 20.19 18.18
C SER A 169 0.87 20.81 16.77
N LEU A 170 1.99 21.44 16.41
CA LEU A 170 2.20 22.13 15.12
C LEU A 170 3.39 21.56 14.34
N GLU A 171 3.39 21.71 13.02
CA GLU A 171 4.47 21.25 12.13
C GLU A 171 5.72 22.16 12.14
N PRO A 172 6.94 21.63 11.88
CA PRO A 172 8.10 22.48 11.58
C PRO A 172 7.98 23.08 10.20
N LEU A 173 8.60 24.24 10.01
CA LEU A 173 8.74 24.89 8.71
C LEU A 173 10.21 24.92 8.27
N CYS A 174 10.43 24.78 6.97
CA CYS A 174 11.72 25.02 6.35
C CYS A 174 11.59 26.24 5.43
N ARG A 175 12.27 27.36 5.75
CA ARG A 175 12.27 28.56 4.91
C ARG A 175 13.70 28.94 4.59
N SER A 176 14.04 29.02 3.30
CA SER A 176 15.40 29.37 2.84
C SER A 176 16.50 28.51 3.47
N GLY A 177 16.24 27.22 3.70
CA GLY A 177 17.19 26.29 4.33
C GLY A 177 17.30 26.41 5.86
N GLN A 178 16.53 27.30 6.49
CA GLN A 178 16.46 27.44 7.94
C GLN A 178 15.24 26.71 8.51
N LEU A 179 15.48 25.91 9.56
CA LEU A 179 14.45 25.20 10.30
C LEU A 179 13.79 26.13 11.32
N TYR A 180 12.47 26.20 11.27
CA TYR A 180 11.65 26.89 12.26
C TYR A 180 10.77 25.87 12.97
N THR A 181 10.98 25.71 14.26
CA THR A 181 10.14 24.87 15.11
C THR A 181 9.20 25.76 15.92
N PRO A 182 7.91 25.40 16.05
CA PRO A 182 6.98 26.07 16.95
C PRO A 182 7.54 26.16 18.37
N ALA A 183 7.33 27.30 19.03
CA ALA A 183 7.83 27.52 20.41
C ALA A 183 7.12 26.63 21.46
N SER A 184 5.98 26.05 21.10
CA SER A 184 5.18 25.16 21.95
C SER A 184 5.62 23.68 21.86
N TRP A 185 6.79 23.41 21.28
CA TRP A 185 7.38 22.07 21.16
C TRP A 185 8.18 21.67 22.39
#